data_AF-A0A371H677-F1
#
_entry.id   AF-A0A371H677-F1
#
_cell.length_a   1.000
_cell.length_b   1.000
_cell.length_c   1.000
_cell.angle_alpha   90.00
_cell.angle_beta   90.00
_cell.angle_gamma   90.00
#
_symmetry.space_group_name_H-M   'P 1'
#
loop_
_entity.id
_entity.type
_entity.pdbx_description
1 polymer ?
#
loop_
_entity_poly.entity_id
_entity_poly.type
_entity_poly.pdbx_seq_one_letter_code
_entity_poly.pdbx_strand_id
1 'polypeptide(L)'
;MTDANAASFEAFLQGWMVRQRGYLDELLSAQQHHQELQDDDMRQLINRVLCHYGEYYEEKSRVAHHNILLVFSPPWFSSLERTFFWVGGFKPRMAFQVVNTALEDLSEEQKEGLSQLSQETKVKERALNDDLAKLHESVAAPPLVDLARSHGRECCSRSFMAEEGSVPSTFKATLENLVANADDLRTNTALKIVQILRPAQIVTFLVAVAELQTRIRSWGLDKDAQNGGQGRLKACKTSDFPACNQGVDVIRAFEGVDRF
;
A
#
# COMPACT_ATOMS: atom_id res chain seq x y z
N MET A 1 -12.37 21.34 -4.08
CA MET A 1 -13.30 20.21 -4.21
C MET A 1 -12.46 18.95 -4.20
N THR A 2 -12.62 18.08 -3.20
CA THR A 2 -11.98 16.77 -3.16
C THR A 2 -12.51 15.94 -4.33
N ASP A 3 -11.60 15.30 -5.08
CA ASP A 3 -11.94 14.37 -6.18
C ASP A 3 -12.88 13.29 -5.63
N ALA A 4 -14.04 13.07 -6.26
CA ALA A 4 -15.04 12.10 -5.79
C ALA A 4 -14.46 10.67 -5.70
N ASN A 5 -13.51 10.34 -6.57
CA ASN A 5 -12.82 9.05 -6.52
C ASN A 5 -11.89 8.96 -5.30
N ALA A 6 -11.22 10.06 -4.96
CA ALA A 6 -10.38 10.13 -3.76
C ALA A 6 -11.22 9.95 -2.49
N ALA A 7 -12.38 10.60 -2.41
CA ALA A 7 -13.30 10.44 -1.29
C ALA A 7 -13.87 9.02 -1.18
N SER A 8 -14.22 8.40 -2.32
CA SER A 8 -14.70 7.01 -2.37
C SER A 8 -13.62 6.03 -1.88
N PHE A 9 -12.39 6.17 -2.36
CA PHE A 9 -11.28 5.31 -1.92
C PHE A 9 -10.93 5.53 -0.45
N GLU A 10 -10.97 6.77 0.02
CA GLU A 10 -10.73 7.07 1.43
C GLU A 10 -11.80 6.41 2.32
N ALA A 11 -13.08 6.47 1.94
CA ALA A 11 -14.15 5.77 2.65
C ALA A 11 -13.94 4.24 2.65
N PHE A 12 -13.57 3.66 1.51
CA PHE A 12 -13.18 2.25 1.42
C PHE A 12 -12.01 1.93 2.36
N LEU A 13 -10.93 2.71 2.31
CA LEU A 13 -9.73 2.50 3.11
C LEU A 13 -10.02 2.56 4.60
N GLN A 14 -10.87 3.50 5.05
CA GLN A 14 -11.27 3.57 6.46
C GLN A 14 -12.03 2.31 6.89
N GLY A 15 -12.97 1.84 6.07
CA GLY A 15 -13.66 0.57 6.31
C GLY A 15 -12.72 -0.64 6.29
N TRP A 16 -11.77 -0.66 5.36
CA TRP A 16 -10.73 -1.68 5.25
C TRP A 16 -9.86 -1.71 6.52
N MET A 17 -9.41 -0.56 7.01
CA MET A 17 -8.61 -0.46 8.24
C MET A 17 -9.37 -0.93 9.50
N VAL A 18 -10.69 -0.75 9.55
CA VAL A 18 -11.52 -1.30 10.64
C VAL A 18 -11.48 -2.83 10.60
N ARG A 19 -11.67 -3.44 9.42
CA ARG A 19 -11.59 -4.89 9.25
C ARG A 19 -10.18 -5.43 9.53
N GLN A 20 -9.14 -4.72 9.11
CA GLN A 20 -7.74 -5.07 9.37
C GLN A 20 -7.44 -5.18 10.88
N ARG A 21 -8.04 -4.32 11.72
CA ARG A 21 -7.93 -4.44 13.18
C ARG A 21 -8.62 -5.69 13.73
N GLY A 22 -9.82 -6.01 13.22
CA GLY A 22 -10.49 -7.26 13.59
C GLY A 22 -9.67 -8.50 13.22
N TYR A 23 -9.08 -8.50 12.02
CA TYR A 23 -8.15 -9.58 11.62
C TYR A 23 -6.89 -9.64 12.48
N LEU A 24 -6.34 -8.50 12.90
CA LEU A 24 -5.22 -8.48 13.84
C LEU A 24 -5.60 -9.12 15.19
N ASP A 25 -6.79 -8.83 15.72
CA ASP A 25 -7.28 -9.45 16.95
C ASP A 25 -7.45 -10.97 16.80
N GLU A 26 -8.02 -11.43 15.67
CA GLU A 26 -8.13 -12.87 15.34
C GLU A 26 -6.74 -13.54 15.25
N LEU A 27 -5.77 -12.90 14.58
CA LEU A 27 -4.41 -13.41 14.44
C LEU A 27 -3.66 -13.48 15.78
N LEU A 28 -3.81 -12.46 16.64
CA LEU A 28 -3.23 -12.44 17.99
C LEU A 28 -3.81 -13.56 18.86
N SER A 29 -5.14 -13.76 18.80
CA SER A 29 -5.79 -14.88 19.49
C SER A 29 -5.25 -16.22 18.98
N ALA A 30 -5.07 -16.35 17.67
CA ALA A 30 -4.53 -17.57 17.07
C ALA A 30 -3.08 -17.86 17.45
N GLN A 31 -2.27 -16.82 17.61
CA GLN A 31 -0.88 -16.94 18.08
C GLN A 31 -0.82 -17.40 19.54
N GLN A 32 -1.71 -16.90 20.40
CA GLN A 32 -1.77 -17.27 21.82
C GLN A 32 -2.25 -18.72 22.04
N HIS A 33 -3.22 -19.18 21.25
CA HIS A 33 -3.83 -20.51 21.38
C HIS A 33 -3.31 -21.51 20.32
N HIS A 34 -2.06 -21.34 19.86
CA HIS A 34 -1.51 -22.11 18.73
C HIS A 34 -1.47 -23.63 18.97
N GLN A 35 -1.49 -24.09 20.22
CA GLN A 35 -1.49 -25.52 20.58
C GLN A 35 -2.90 -26.14 20.53
N GLU A 36 -3.93 -25.31 20.62
CA GLU A 36 -5.34 -25.73 20.68
C GLU A 36 -6.03 -25.61 19.32
N LEU A 37 -5.51 -24.76 18.43
CA LEU A 37 -6.05 -24.55 17.09
C LEU A 37 -5.65 -25.67 16.13
N GLN A 38 -6.63 -26.14 15.35
CA GLN A 38 -6.37 -27.06 14.26
C GLN A 38 -5.63 -26.33 13.13
N ASP A 39 -4.72 -27.05 12.46
CA ASP A 39 -3.94 -26.49 11.34
C ASP A 39 -4.85 -25.96 10.22
N ASP A 40 -6.01 -26.59 10.00
CA ASP A 40 -7.01 -26.16 9.02
C ASP A 40 -7.65 -24.82 9.39
N ASP A 41 -7.99 -24.59 10.65
CA ASP A 41 -8.55 -23.31 11.12
C ASP A 41 -7.53 -22.17 10.96
N MET A 42 -6.26 -22.45 11.27
CA MET A 42 -5.17 -21.50 11.09
C MET A 42 -4.99 -21.14 9.62
N ARG A 43 -5.03 -22.13 8.72
CA ARG A 43 -4.96 -21.90 7.26
C ARG A 43 -6.15 -21.09 6.74
N GLN A 44 -7.36 -21.36 7.25
CA GLN A 44 -8.55 -20.58 6.89
C GLN A 44 -8.41 -19.11 7.31
N LEU A 45 -7.92 -18.84 8.53
CA LEU A 45 -7.66 -17.48 9.00
C LEU A 45 -6.60 -16.78 8.11
N ILE A 46 -5.47 -17.45 7.84
CA ILE A 46 -4.43 -16.92 6.94
C ILE A 46 -5.02 -16.54 5.58
N ASN A 47 -5.80 -17.44 4.97
CA ASN A 47 -6.43 -17.19 3.67
C ASN A 47 -7.37 -15.99 3.71
N ARG A 48 -8.22 -15.85 4.74
CA ARG A 48 -9.10 -14.69 4.91
C ARG A 48 -8.32 -13.38 4.98
N VAL A 49 -7.20 -13.36 5.71
CA VAL A 49 -6.32 -12.18 5.81
C VAL A 49 -5.66 -11.86 4.47
N LEU A 50 -5.17 -12.87 3.74
CA LEU A 50 -4.57 -12.67 2.42
C LEU A 50 -5.60 -12.15 1.41
N CYS A 51 -6.82 -12.68 1.42
CA CYS A 51 -7.94 -12.16 0.61
C CYS A 51 -8.23 -10.70 0.96
N HIS A 52 -8.22 -10.34 2.25
CA HIS A 52 -8.43 -8.96 2.70
C HIS A 52 -7.35 -8.00 2.16
N TYR A 53 -6.07 -8.39 2.13
CA TYR A 53 -5.05 -7.60 1.44
C TYR A 53 -5.26 -7.56 -0.08
N GLY A 54 -5.78 -8.63 -0.68
CA GLY A 54 -6.18 -8.67 -2.09
C GLY A 54 -7.22 -7.59 -2.43
N GLU A 55 -8.26 -7.45 -1.61
CA GLU A 55 -9.30 -6.41 -1.76
C GLU A 55 -8.69 -5.00 -1.86
N TYR A 56 -7.65 -4.72 -1.06
CA TYR A 56 -6.98 -3.43 -1.07
C TYR A 56 -6.31 -3.14 -2.42
N TYR A 57 -5.58 -4.11 -2.98
CA TYR A 57 -4.90 -3.93 -4.25
C TYR A 57 -5.87 -3.86 -5.43
N GLU A 58 -6.97 -4.60 -5.38
CA GLU A 58 -8.04 -4.50 -6.37
C GLU A 58 -8.65 -3.09 -6.39
N GLU A 59 -9.05 -2.58 -5.22
CA GLU A 59 -9.65 -1.25 -5.15
C GLU A 59 -8.64 -0.14 -5.49
N LYS A 60 -7.36 -0.32 -5.09
CA LYS A 60 -6.28 0.60 -5.47
C LYS A 60 -6.08 0.62 -6.98
N SER A 61 -6.13 -0.55 -7.64
CA SER A 61 -6.05 -0.65 -9.10
C SER A 61 -7.18 0.14 -9.76
N ARG A 62 -8.41 0.03 -9.26
CA ARG A 62 -9.55 0.83 -9.77
C ARG A 62 -9.25 2.33 -9.70
N VAL A 63 -8.75 2.83 -8.57
CA VAL A 63 -8.38 4.25 -8.45
C VAL A 63 -7.25 4.65 -9.39
N ALA A 64 -6.25 3.78 -9.57
CA ALA A 64 -5.14 4.02 -10.48
C ALA A 64 -5.62 4.27 -11.93
N HIS A 65 -6.56 3.45 -12.41
CA HIS A 65 -7.13 3.57 -13.76
C HIS A 65 -7.96 4.86 -13.95
N HIS A 66 -8.69 5.26 -12.90
CA HIS A 66 -9.48 6.50 -12.95
C HIS A 66 -8.54 7.71 -12.93
N ASN A 67 -7.68 7.80 -11.91
CA ASN A 67 -6.78 8.92 -11.71
C ASN A 67 -5.46 8.46 -11.08
N ILE A 68 -4.48 8.13 -11.93
CA ILE A 68 -3.16 7.65 -11.53
C ILE A 68 -2.40 8.65 -10.63
N LEU A 69 -2.69 9.95 -10.74
CA LEU A 69 -2.03 10.98 -9.92
C LEU A 69 -2.40 10.85 -8.45
N LEU A 70 -3.61 10.36 -8.13
CA LEU A 70 -4.01 10.08 -6.75
C LEU A 70 -3.16 8.98 -6.12
N VAL A 71 -2.67 8.04 -6.92
CA VAL A 71 -1.80 6.97 -6.42
C VAL A 71 -0.41 7.49 -6.11
N PHE A 72 0.13 8.42 -6.91
CA PHE A 72 1.45 9.04 -6.69
C PHE A 72 1.45 10.16 -5.64
N SER A 73 0.28 10.75 -5.36
CA SER A 73 0.10 11.77 -4.32
C SER A 73 -1.14 11.45 -3.48
N PRO A 74 -1.12 10.35 -2.70
CA PRO A 74 -2.30 9.86 -1.99
C PRO A 74 -2.72 10.86 -0.91
N PRO A 75 -3.94 11.43 -0.99
CA PRO A 75 -4.43 12.35 0.05
C PRO A 75 -4.73 11.62 1.36
N TRP A 76 -5.01 10.32 1.31
CA TRP A 76 -5.35 9.47 2.46
C TRP A 76 -4.15 8.93 3.27
N PHE A 77 -2.93 9.29 2.88
CA PHE A 77 -1.71 9.00 3.66
C PHE A 77 -1.34 10.17 4.56
N SER A 78 -0.89 9.87 5.77
CA SER A 78 -0.20 10.80 6.65
C SER A 78 1.17 11.19 6.10
N SER A 79 1.77 12.26 6.63
CA SER A 79 3.13 12.66 6.29
C SER A 79 4.15 11.54 6.54
N LEU A 80 3.98 10.77 7.61
CA LEU A 80 4.84 9.63 7.95
C LEU A 80 4.67 8.46 6.97
N GLU A 81 3.44 8.09 6.60
CA GLU A 81 3.22 7.05 5.59
C GLU A 81 3.90 7.42 4.26
N ARG A 82 3.88 8.71 3.89
CA ARG A 82 4.57 9.20 2.68
C ARG A 82 6.10 9.05 2.73
N THR A 83 6.75 8.96 3.90
CA THR A 83 8.21 8.78 3.96
C THR A 83 8.65 7.38 3.52
N PHE A 84 7.75 6.40 3.54
CA PHE A 84 8.01 5.03 3.09
C PHE A 84 7.49 4.75 1.67
N PHE A 85 7.04 5.79 0.98
CA PHE A 85 6.38 5.68 -0.31
C PHE A 85 7.37 5.34 -1.44
N TRP A 86 7.04 4.32 -2.21
CA TRP A 86 7.78 3.80 -3.34
C TRP A 86 6.78 3.32 -4.39
N VAL A 87 6.70 3.92 -5.58
CA VAL A 87 5.84 3.46 -6.69
C VAL A 87 4.43 3.03 -6.22
N GLY A 88 3.65 3.97 -5.68
CA GLY A 88 2.26 3.73 -5.27
C GLY A 88 2.07 3.02 -3.92
N GLY A 89 3.10 2.67 -3.16
CA GLY A 89 2.95 1.95 -1.89
C GLY A 89 4.26 1.75 -1.13
N PHE A 90 4.35 0.74 -0.27
CA PHE A 90 5.60 0.39 0.42
C PHE A 90 6.58 -0.34 -0.52
N LYS A 91 7.86 -0.39 -0.16
CA LYS A 91 8.86 -1.14 -0.95
C LYS A 91 8.79 -2.64 -0.63
N PRO A 92 8.62 -3.57 -1.60
CA PRO A 92 8.44 -5.00 -1.36
C PRO A 92 9.46 -5.62 -0.41
N ARG A 93 10.73 -5.20 -0.50
CA ARG A 93 11.80 -5.73 0.36
C ARG A 93 11.64 -5.42 1.85
N MET A 94 10.79 -4.47 2.23
CA MET A 94 10.45 -4.23 3.65
C MET A 94 9.81 -5.46 4.29
N ALA A 95 9.11 -6.31 3.52
CA ALA A 95 8.52 -7.55 4.04
C ALA A 95 9.59 -8.48 4.63
N PHE A 96 10.78 -8.59 4.01
CA PHE A 96 11.88 -9.40 4.56
C PHE A 96 12.45 -8.83 5.85
N GLN A 97 12.41 -7.50 6.03
CA GLN A 97 12.83 -6.89 7.30
C GLN A 97 11.86 -7.28 8.42
N VAL A 98 10.55 -7.29 8.14
CA VAL A 98 9.54 -7.76 9.09
C VAL A 98 9.77 -9.24 9.42
N VAL A 99 9.95 -10.09 8.41
CA VAL A 99 10.26 -11.52 8.59
C VAL A 99 11.47 -11.72 9.50
N ASN A 100 12.59 -11.08 9.18
CA ASN A 100 13.85 -11.25 9.93
C ASN A 100 13.80 -10.69 11.35
N THR A 101 12.87 -9.77 11.64
CA THR A 101 12.74 -9.15 12.97
C THR A 101 11.70 -9.88 13.81
N ALA A 102 10.63 -10.39 13.21
CA ALA A 102 9.52 -11.00 13.90
C ALA A 102 9.66 -12.52 14.08
N LEU A 103 10.41 -13.20 13.20
CA LEU A 103 10.59 -14.65 13.24
C LEU A 103 11.98 -15.03 13.74
N GLU A 104 12.03 -15.67 14.90
CA GLU A 104 13.28 -16.15 15.52
C GLU A 104 13.60 -17.61 15.14
N ASP A 105 12.60 -18.37 14.70
CA ASP A 105 12.63 -19.83 14.54
C ASP A 105 12.77 -20.31 13.08
N LEU A 106 13.38 -19.50 12.21
CA LEU A 106 13.58 -19.85 10.80
C LEU A 106 14.61 -20.98 10.63
N SER A 107 14.25 -22.02 9.88
CA SER A 107 15.20 -23.07 9.49
C SER A 107 16.24 -22.55 8.48
N GLU A 108 17.37 -23.23 8.35
CA GLU A 108 18.40 -22.84 7.37
C GLU A 108 17.87 -22.88 5.92
N GLU A 109 17.04 -23.87 5.58
CA GLU A 109 16.36 -23.95 4.29
C GLU A 109 15.42 -22.75 4.04
N GLN A 110 14.66 -22.34 5.07
CA GLN A 110 13.80 -21.15 4.97
C GLN A 110 14.62 -19.87 4.80
N LYS A 111 15.73 -19.73 5.55
CA LYS A 111 16.64 -18.59 5.42
C LYS A 111 17.24 -18.50 4.02
N GLU A 112 17.68 -19.63 3.46
CA GLU A 112 18.21 -19.69 2.10
C GLU A 112 17.14 -19.29 1.07
N GLY A 113 15.93 -19.87 1.17
CA GLY A 113 14.81 -19.53 0.30
C GLY A 113 14.40 -18.04 0.38
N LEU A 114 14.34 -17.48 1.58
CA LEU A 114 14.05 -16.06 1.80
C LEU A 114 15.16 -15.15 1.25
N SER A 115 16.42 -15.56 1.39
CA SER A 115 17.58 -14.83 0.85
C SER A 115 17.54 -14.77 -0.67
N GLN A 116 17.29 -15.91 -1.33
CA GLN A 116 17.13 -15.98 -2.78
C GLN A 116 15.96 -15.10 -3.24
N LEU A 117 14.79 -15.25 -2.61
CA LEU A 117 13.61 -14.45 -2.94
C LEU A 117 13.83 -12.94 -2.76
N SER A 118 14.56 -12.55 -1.71
CA SER A 118 14.94 -11.15 -1.45
C SER A 118 15.84 -10.60 -2.55
N GLN A 119 16.80 -11.39 -3.04
CA GLN A 119 17.68 -11.00 -4.13
C GLN A 119 16.95 -10.90 -5.47
N GLU A 120 16.05 -11.83 -5.78
CA GLU A 120 15.18 -11.75 -6.97
C GLU A 120 14.30 -10.49 -6.93
N THR A 121 13.67 -10.24 -5.77
CA THR A 121 12.83 -9.05 -5.55
C THR A 121 13.66 -7.76 -5.73
N LYS A 122 14.89 -7.73 -5.23
CA LYS A 122 15.81 -6.58 -5.38
C LYS A 122 16.12 -6.24 -6.83
N VAL A 123 16.28 -7.25 -7.69
CA VAL A 123 16.53 -7.03 -9.12
C VAL A 123 15.29 -6.40 -9.77
N LYS A 124 14.10 -6.92 -9.49
CA LYS A 124 12.83 -6.37 -10.02
C LYS A 124 12.55 -4.96 -9.51
N GLU A 125 12.80 -4.69 -8.24
CA GLU A 125 12.70 -3.34 -7.67
C GLU A 125 13.62 -2.34 -8.38
N ARG A 126 14.85 -2.75 -8.74
CA ARG A 126 15.79 -1.89 -9.49
C ARG A 126 15.27 -1.58 -10.87
N ALA A 127 14.80 -2.60 -11.61
CA ALA A 127 14.22 -2.41 -12.93
C ALA A 127 13.05 -1.39 -12.89
N LEU A 128 12.14 -1.50 -11.92
CA LEU A 128 11.04 -0.55 -11.75
C LEU A 128 11.51 0.88 -11.41
N ASN A 129 12.60 1.03 -10.65
CA ASN A 129 13.19 2.36 -10.40
C ASN A 129 13.79 2.95 -11.67
N ASP A 130 14.50 2.14 -12.45
CA ASP A 130 15.12 2.58 -13.70
C ASP A 130 14.04 3.00 -14.72
N ASP A 131 12.92 2.28 -14.77
CA ASP A 131 11.79 2.61 -15.63
C ASP A 131 11.09 3.91 -15.19
N LEU A 132 10.90 4.12 -13.88
CA LEU A 132 10.41 5.39 -13.35
C LEU A 132 11.36 6.56 -13.65
N ALA A 133 12.67 6.34 -13.55
CA ALA A 133 13.67 7.35 -13.85
C ALA A 133 13.63 7.76 -15.33
N LYS A 134 13.62 6.78 -16.26
CA LYS A 134 13.46 7.04 -17.70
C LYS A 134 12.18 7.80 -18.01
N LEU A 135 11.08 7.43 -17.34
CA LEU A 135 9.80 8.12 -17.50
C LEU A 135 9.91 9.59 -17.08
N HIS A 136 10.50 9.87 -15.92
CA HIS A 136 10.73 11.23 -15.45
C HIS A 136 11.64 12.03 -16.41
N GLU A 137 12.73 11.42 -16.89
CA GLU A 137 13.62 12.05 -17.86
C GLU A 137 12.89 12.40 -19.16
N SER A 138 12.06 11.49 -19.68
CA SER A 138 11.32 11.69 -20.93
C SER A 138 10.35 12.88 -20.88
N VAL A 139 9.75 13.16 -19.71
CA VAL A 139 8.79 14.26 -19.54
C VAL A 139 9.46 15.56 -19.12
N ALA A 140 10.52 15.49 -18.32
CA ALA A 140 11.24 16.68 -17.87
C ALA A 140 12.15 17.26 -18.97
N ALA A 141 12.71 16.42 -19.84
CA ALA A 141 13.69 16.86 -20.85
C ALA A 141 13.12 17.88 -21.85
N PRO A 142 11.93 17.72 -22.48
CA PRO A 142 11.47 18.68 -23.48
C PRO A 142 11.28 20.11 -22.91
N PRO A 143 10.55 20.33 -21.79
CA PRO A 143 10.40 21.67 -21.22
C PRO A 143 11.72 22.30 -20.73
N LEU A 144 12.61 21.51 -20.12
CA LEU A 144 13.91 22.01 -19.62
C LEU A 144 14.87 22.35 -20.75
N VAL A 145 14.88 21.55 -21.81
CA VAL A 145 15.73 21.78 -22.98
C VAL A 145 15.25 23.02 -23.75
N ASP A 146 13.94 23.21 -23.89
CA ASP A 146 13.39 24.41 -24.52
C ASP A 146 13.66 25.68 -23.71
N LEU A 147 13.56 25.59 -22.37
CA LEU A 147 13.97 26.67 -21.47
C LEU A 147 15.46 27.02 -21.66
N ALA A 148 16.34 26.02 -21.70
CA ALA A 148 17.78 26.23 -21.90
C ALA A 148 18.12 26.84 -23.27
N ARG A 149 17.42 26.44 -24.34
CA ARG A 149 17.61 26.98 -25.70
C ARG A 149 17.10 28.41 -25.84
N SER A 150 16.12 28.81 -25.04
CA SER A 150 15.42 30.09 -25.18
C SER A 150 16.18 31.33 -24.68
N HIS A 151 17.36 31.17 -24.06
CA HIS A 151 18.35 32.23 -23.72
C HIS A 151 17.76 33.66 -23.65
N GLY A 152 16.95 33.93 -22.62
CA GLY A 152 16.49 35.28 -22.28
C GLY A 152 15.42 35.89 -23.18
N ARG A 153 14.82 35.15 -24.12
CA ARG A 153 13.55 35.59 -24.72
C ARG A 153 12.39 35.10 -23.88
N GLU A 154 11.70 36.05 -23.27
CA GLU A 154 10.43 35.90 -22.59
C GLU A 154 9.35 35.50 -23.62
N CYS A 155 9.42 34.24 -24.05
CA CYS A 155 8.34 33.58 -24.74
C CYS A 155 7.95 32.43 -23.82
N CYS A 156 6.99 32.70 -22.93
CA CYS A 156 6.14 31.67 -22.38
C CYS A 156 5.41 30.99 -23.55
N SER A 157 6.11 30.15 -24.32
CA SER A 157 5.52 29.32 -25.35
C SER A 157 4.84 28.15 -24.65
N ARG A 158 3.70 28.46 -24.03
CA ARG A 158 2.37 27.97 -24.41
C ARG A 158 2.32 26.75 -25.35
N SER A 159 3.09 25.69 -25.11
CA SER A 159 3.13 24.53 -26.03
C SER A 159 3.17 23.15 -25.39
N PHE A 160 3.34 22.99 -24.06
CA PHE A 160 3.18 21.66 -23.43
C PHE A 160 1.95 21.55 -22.51
N MET A 161 1.35 22.68 -22.14
CA MET A 161 0.13 22.75 -21.31
C MET A 161 -0.98 23.56 -21.99
N ALA A 162 -0.81 23.90 -23.27
CA ALA A 162 -1.70 24.80 -24.01
C ALA A 162 -2.70 24.11 -24.93
N GLU A 163 -2.55 22.80 -25.17
CA GLU A 163 -3.59 21.96 -25.75
C GLU A 163 -4.06 21.00 -24.66
N GLU A 164 -5.09 21.45 -23.95
CA GLU A 164 -5.79 20.78 -22.85
C GLU A 164 -4.93 20.51 -21.60
N GLY A 165 -5.37 20.97 -20.43
CA GLY A 165 -4.71 20.75 -19.14
C GLY A 165 -4.73 19.30 -18.64
N SER A 166 -4.58 18.33 -19.55
CA SER A 166 -4.57 16.90 -19.31
C SER A 166 -3.15 16.34 -19.52
N VAL A 167 -2.74 15.47 -18.61
CA VAL A 167 -1.51 14.68 -18.74
C VAL A 167 -1.56 13.87 -20.04
N PRO A 168 -0.46 13.79 -20.84
CA PRO A 168 -0.44 12.98 -22.06
C PRO A 168 -0.90 11.54 -21.78
N SER A 169 -1.85 11.04 -22.57
CA SER A 169 -2.46 9.72 -22.36
C SER A 169 -1.44 8.58 -22.32
N THR A 170 -0.37 8.69 -23.11
CA THR A 170 0.77 7.75 -23.12
C THR A 170 1.54 7.75 -21.80
N PHE A 171 1.71 8.91 -21.17
CA PHE A 171 2.36 9.02 -19.87
C PHE A 171 1.47 8.45 -18.76
N LYS A 172 0.17 8.75 -18.78
CA LYS A 172 -0.81 8.16 -17.87
C LYS A 172 -0.76 6.62 -17.92
N ALA A 173 -0.87 6.03 -19.12
CA ALA A 173 -0.82 4.59 -19.31
C ALA A 173 0.51 3.96 -18.82
N THR A 174 1.63 4.67 -19.01
CA THR A 174 2.94 4.19 -18.55
C THR A 174 3.04 4.19 -17.02
N LEU A 175 2.51 5.22 -16.34
CA LEU A 175 2.42 5.27 -14.88
C LEU A 175 1.49 4.17 -14.34
N GLU A 176 0.36 3.92 -14.99
CA GLU A 176 -0.58 2.86 -14.61
C GLU A 176 0.10 1.48 -14.67
N ASN A 177 0.79 1.17 -15.77
CA ASN A 177 1.55 -0.06 -15.92
C ASN A 177 2.67 -0.18 -14.88
N LEU A 178 3.37 0.91 -14.58
CA LEU A 178 4.43 0.92 -13.57
C LEU A 178 3.87 0.60 -12.17
N VAL A 179 2.73 1.20 -11.80
CA VAL A 179 2.05 0.93 -10.53
C VAL A 179 1.53 -0.50 -10.48
N ALA A 180 0.92 -1.00 -11.55
CA ALA A 180 0.45 -2.38 -11.63
C ALA A 180 1.59 -3.37 -11.43
N ASN A 181 2.71 -3.20 -12.14
CA ASN A 181 3.90 -4.04 -11.98
C ASN A 181 4.50 -3.98 -10.56
N ALA A 182 4.45 -2.81 -9.92
CA ALA A 182 4.92 -2.65 -8.55
C ALA A 182 3.99 -3.33 -7.53
N ASP A 183 2.67 -3.27 -7.74
CA ASP A 183 1.69 -3.98 -6.90
C ASP A 183 1.77 -5.49 -7.09
N ASP A 184 1.93 -5.97 -8.32
CA ASP A 184 2.21 -7.37 -8.62
C ASP A 184 3.48 -7.85 -7.93
N LEU A 185 4.54 -7.02 -7.88
CA LEU A 185 5.75 -7.38 -7.15
C LEU A 185 5.48 -7.50 -5.65
N ARG A 186 4.69 -6.60 -5.05
CA ARG A 186 4.33 -6.68 -3.62
C ARG A 186 3.54 -7.93 -3.30
N THR A 187 2.49 -8.21 -4.07
CA THR A 187 1.59 -9.35 -3.84
C THR A 187 2.35 -10.66 -4.05
N ASN A 188 3.10 -10.80 -5.15
CA ASN A 188 3.89 -11.99 -5.40
C ASN A 188 4.99 -12.21 -4.36
N THR A 189 5.68 -11.17 -3.90
CA THR A 189 6.68 -11.30 -2.83
C THR A 189 6.03 -11.77 -1.54
N ALA A 190 4.89 -11.19 -1.13
CA ALA A 190 4.18 -11.61 0.07
C ALA A 190 3.70 -13.07 -0.01
N LEU A 191 3.09 -13.48 -1.14
CA LEU A 191 2.63 -14.85 -1.34
C LEU A 191 3.79 -15.86 -1.33
N LYS A 192 4.92 -15.54 -1.96
CA LYS A 192 6.10 -16.40 -1.94
C LYS A 192 6.73 -16.51 -0.55
N ILE A 193 6.72 -15.43 0.25
CA ILE A 193 7.13 -15.49 1.67
C ILE A 193 6.22 -16.48 2.41
N VAL A 194 4.90 -16.34 2.27
CA VAL A 194 3.93 -17.25 2.91
C VAL A 194 4.14 -18.71 2.49
N GLN A 195 4.50 -18.98 1.24
CA GLN A 195 4.80 -20.34 0.76
C GLN A 195 6.06 -20.96 1.38
N ILE A 196 7.03 -20.14 1.81
CA ILE A 196 8.26 -20.62 2.48
C ILE A 196 8.02 -20.87 3.98
N LEU A 197 7.11 -20.12 4.59
CA LEU A 197 6.85 -20.16 6.02
C LEU A 197 5.85 -21.26 6.39
N ARG A 198 5.95 -21.74 7.63
CA ARG A 198 4.95 -22.65 8.22
C ARG A 198 3.74 -21.84 8.74
N PRO A 199 2.55 -22.45 8.92
CA PRO A 199 1.33 -21.75 9.37
C PRO A 199 1.54 -20.82 10.59
N ALA A 200 2.18 -21.31 11.65
CA ALA A 200 2.45 -20.48 12.85
C ALA A 200 3.38 -19.28 12.58
N GLN A 201 4.36 -19.45 11.70
CA GLN A 201 5.26 -18.37 11.27
C GLN A 201 4.52 -17.36 10.40
N ILE A 202 3.61 -17.82 9.53
CA ILE A 202 2.76 -16.94 8.71
C ILE A 202 1.88 -16.07 9.60
N VAL A 203 1.24 -16.64 10.63
CA VAL A 203 0.45 -15.88 11.60
C VAL A 203 1.30 -14.80 12.26
N THR A 204 2.47 -15.16 12.80
CA THR A 204 3.39 -14.20 13.43
C THR A 204 3.84 -13.10 12.46
N PHE A 205 4.15 -13.45 11.21
CA PHE A 205 4.49 -12.50 10.17
C PHE A 205 3.33 -11.53 9.87
N LEU A 206 2.10 -12.04 9.70
CA LEU A 206 0.92 -11.23 9.43
C LEU A 206 0.56 -10.30 10.60
N VAL A 207 0.70 -10.77 11.85
CA VAL A 207 0.59 -9.93 13.06
C VAL A 207 1.58 -8.77 12.97
N ALA A 208 2.87 -9.07 12.75
CA ALA A 208 3.91 -8.05 12.71
C ALA A 208 3.68 -7.01 11.60
N VAL A 209 3.22 -7.44 10.40
CA VAL A 209 2.85 -6.53 9.30
C VAL A 209 1.68 -5.64 9.71
N ALA A 210 0.61 -6.22 10.24
CA ALA A 210 -0.60 -5.49 10.62
C ALA A 210 -0.35 -4.49 11.75
N GLU A 211 0.44 -4.88 12.76
CA GLU A 211 0.87 -3.98 13.84
C GLU A 211 1.73 -2.83 13.30
N LEU A 212 2.71 -3.12 12.45
CA LEU A 212 3.58 -2.11 11.87
C LEU A 212 2.77 -1.08 11.06
N GLN A 213 1.87 -1.55 10.20
CA GLN A 213 0.99 -0.68 9.42
C GLN A 213 0.12 0.19 10.34
N THR A 214 -0.49 -0.40 11.36
CA THR A 214 -1.35 0.32 12.31
C THR A 214 -0.57 1.39 13.09
N ARG A 215 0.64 1.07 13.55
CA ARG A 215 1.50 2.00 14.30
C ARG A 215 2.00 3.15 13.44
N ILE A 216 2.50 2.86 12.22
CA ILE A 216 2.93 3.91 11.27
C ILE A 216 1.79 4.88 11.00
N ARG A 217 0.59 4.37 10.73
CA ARG A 217 -0.57 5.22 10.46
C ARG A 217 -1.00 6.04 11.67
N SER A 218 -1.10 5.42 12.85
CA SER A 218 -1.48 6.11 14.09
C SER A 218 -0.51 7.26 14.39
N TRP A 219 0.80 6.97 14.40
CA TRP A 219 1.82 7.98 14.68
C TRP A 219 1.83 9.11 13.64
N GLY A 220 1.63 8.77 12.37
CA GLY A 220 1.53 9.75 11.30
C GLY A 220 0.35 10.70 11.47
N LEU A 221 -0.84 10.15 11.75
CA LEU A 221 -2.05 10.95 11.99
C LEU A 221 -1.92 11.84 13.23
N ASP A 222 -1.37 11.30 14.32
CA ASP A 222 -1.12 12.07 15.56
C ASP A 222 -0.16 13.24 15.28
N LYS A 223 0.91 12.98 14.52
CA LYS A 223 1.91 14.00 14.19
C LYS A 223 1.33 15.08 13.27
N ASP A 224 0.54 14.70 12.28
CA ASP A 224 -0.12 15.63 11.36
C ASP A 224 -1.15 16.50 12.08
N ALA A 225 -1.91 15.92 13.02
CA ALA A 225 -2.84 16.66 13.87
C ALA A 225 -2.12 17.69 14.76
N GLN A 226 -0.97 17.33 15.34
CA GLN A 226 -0.16 18.26 16.14
C GLN A 226 0.38 19.41 15.29
N ASN A 227 0.93 19.11 14.11
CA ASN A 227 1.49 20.12 13.20
C ASN A 227 0.41 21.03 12.60
N GLY A 228 -0.77 20.48 12.28
CA GLY A 228 -1.95 21.24 11.84
C GLY A 228 -2.58 22.08 12.96
N GLY A 229 -2.51 21.59 14.21
CA GLY A 229 -2.92 22.32 15.41
C GLY A 229 -1.94 23.42 15.83
N GLN A 230 -0.67 23.33 15.46
CA GLN A 230 0.33 24.37 15.72
C GLN A 230 0.05 25.66 14.93
N GLY A 231 -0.66 25.57 13.80
CA GLY A 231 -1.22 26.71 13.06
C GLY A 231 -2.54 27.25 13.60
N ARG A 232 -3.10 26.63 14.65
CA ARG A 232 -4.42 26.96 15.20
C ARG A 232 -4.47 26.80 16.72
N LEU A 233 -3.50 27.38 17.42
CA LEU A 233 -3.62 27.60 18.85
C LEU A 233 -4.52 28.81 19.11
N LYS A 234 -5.82 28.54 19.33
CA LYS A 234 -6.61 29.07 20.47
C LYS A 234 -7.95 28.32 20.58
N ALA A 235 -8.17 27.74 21.77
CA ALA A 235 -9.41 27.18 22.35
C ALA A 235 -9.97 25.91 21.66
N CYS A 236 -10.44 24.86 22.35
CA CYS A 236 -10.91 24.70 23.73
C CYS A 236 -10.82 23.21 24.14
N LYS A 237 -11.01 22.96 25.44
CA LYS A 237 -10.85 21.69 26.17
C LYS A 237 -11.92 20.62 25.87
N THR A 238 -11.46 19.36 25.94
CA THR A 238 -12.08 18.10 26.40
C THR A 238 -13.60 17.97 26.51
N SER A 239 -14.16 16.92 25.88
CA SER A 239 -14.95 15.85 26.58
C SER A 239 -15.56 14.83 25.59
N ASP A 240 -15.33 13.55 25.90
CA ASP A 240 -16.23 12.38 25.81
C ASP A 240 -16.59 11.71 24.47
N PHE A 241 -16.13 10.45 24.36
CA PHE A 241 -16.73 9.34 23.58
C PHE A 241 -18.00 8.83 24.28
N PRO A 242 -18.96 8.21 23.56
CA PRO A 242 -19.00 6.74 23.58
C PRO A 242 -19.45 6.06 22.28
N ALA A 243 -19.15 4.75 22.25
CA ALA A 243 -19.40 3.75 21.21
C ALA A 243 -20.89 3.40 21.02
N CYS A 244 -21.23 2.78 19.88
CA CYS A 244 -22.29 1.77 19.85
C CYS A 244 -22.12 0.74 18.72
N ASN A 245 -22.54 -0.47 19.06
CA ASN A 245 -22.28 -1.77 18.47
C ASN A 245 -23.37 -2.23 17.48
N GLN A 246 -22.96 -3.19 16.64
CA GLN A 246 -23.69 -4.38 16.13
C GLN A 246 -24.83 -4.22 15.09
N GLY A 247 -24.56 -4.78 13.90
CA GLY A 247 -25.07 -6.11 13.52
C GLY A 247 -26.26 -6.13 12.57
N VAL A 248 -26.06 -6.61 11.33
CA VAL A 248 -27.05 -7.45 10.62
C VAL A 248 -26.32 -8.43 9.66
N ASP A 249 -26.82 -9.65 9.75
CA ASP A 249 -26.60 -10.91 9.03
C ASP A 249 -26.98 -10.82 7.53
N VAL A 250 -26.09 -11.22 6.60
CA VAL A 250 -26.49 -11.53 5.20
C VAL A 250 -25.62 -12.66 4.62
N ILE A 251 -26.27 -13.80 4.46
CA ILE A 251 -25.83 -15.00 3.75
C ILE A 251 -25.98 -14.81 2.22
N ARG A 252 -25.01 -15.36 1.46
CA ARG A 252 -24.94 -15.66 -0.01
C ARG A 252 -24.13 -14.72 -0.92
N ALA A 253 -23.13 -15.35 -1.57
CA ALA A 253 -22.34 -15.02 -2.77
C ALA A 253 -20.85 -14.98 -2.36
N PHE A 254 -19.95 -15.87 -2.79
CA PHE A 254 -19.55 -16.14 -4.17
C PHE A 254 -19.07 -17.60 -4.32
N GLU A 255 -19.86 -18.42 -4.99
CA GLU A 255 -19.35 -19.53 -5.79
C GLU A 255 -19.23 -19.05 -7.23
N GLY A 256 -18.07 -19.28 -7.85
CA GLY A 256 -17.88 -19.27 -9.29
C GLY A 256 -17.24 -18.00 -9.84
N VAL A 257 -15.92 -18.03 -10.02
CA VAL A 257 -15.31 -17.91 -11.36
C VAL A 257 -14.04 -18.75 -11.36
N ASP A 258 -14.20 -19.99 -11.81
CA ASP A 258 -13.14 -20.87 -12.25
C ASP A 258 -13.21 -20.90 -13.78
N ARG A 259 -12.05 -20.91 -14.44
CA ARG A 259 -11.80 -21.12 -15.89
C ARG A 259 -12.08 -19.94 -16.83
N PHE A 260 -11.01 -19.37 -17.39
CA PHE A 260 -10.55 -19.62 -18.77
C PHE A 260 -9.10 -19.17 -18.92
#